data_AF-A0A3A1X9X5-F1
#
_entry.id   AF-A0A3A1X9X5-F1
#
_cell.length_a   1.000
_cell.length_b   1.000
_cell.length_c   1.000
_cell.angle_alpha   90.00
_cell.angle_beta   90.00
_cell.angle_gamma   90.00
#
_symmetry.space_group_name_H-M   'P 1'
#
loop_
_entity.id
_entity.type
_entity.pdbx_description
1 polymer ?
#
loop_
_entity_poly.entity_id
_entity_poly.type
_entity_poly.pdbx_seq_one_letter_code
_entity_poly.pdbx_strand_id
1 'polypeptide(L)'
;MSVPSSNPPDLPSAQPHKTLGAKIYFVVFIGGLLGAFVRSEIGVFTHGMHWDSGYSMLFSRFTFATLLSNVLACFILALVSSLVASRLLSKNKDLIKYGFCTGFCGGLSTMSTFAFEGAYSAFTAMNIVKVIAIMALSMIFGILAALFGSLVGDRLFAFNGKGGAK
;
A
#
# COMPACT_ATOMS: atom_id res chain seq x y z
N MET A 1 -2.52 -31.51 -58.98
CA MET A 1 -2.92 -30.77 -57.77
C MET A 1 -1.83 -30.95 -56.72
N SER A 2 -0.95 -29.96 -56.59
CA SER A 2 0.14 -29.93 -55.60
C SER A 2 -0.40 -29.37 -54.29
N VAL A 3 -0.33 -30.18 -53.23
CA VAL A 3 -0.74 -29.81 -51.87
C VAL A 3 0.20 -28.70 -51.35
N PRO A 4 -0.30 -27.61 -50.75
CA PRO A 4 0.55 -26.58 -50.18
C PRO A 4 1.27 -27.11 -48.93
N SER A 5 2.59 -26.94 -48.88
CA SER A 5 3.42 -27.17 -47.71
C SER A 5 3.08 -26.15 -46.62
N SER A 6 2.36 -26.58 -45.58
CA SER A 6 2.17 -25.80 -44.36
C SER A 6 3.47 -25.79 -43.55
N ASN A 7 4.19 -24.67 -43.55
CA ASN A 7 5.21 -24.43 -42.53
C ASN A 7 4.54 -24.41 -41.14
N PRO A 8 5.07 -25.11 -40.13
CA PRO A 8 4.58 -24.97 -38.77
C PRO A 8 4.81 -23.53 -38.28
N PRO A 9 3.92 -22.99 -37.43
CA PRO A 9 4.12 -21.67 -36.85
C PRO A 9 5.37 -21.68 -35.97
N ASP A 10 6.26 -20.71 -36.18
CA ASP A 10 7.44 -20.48 -35.34
C ASP A 10 7.00 -20.32 -33.88
N LEU A 11 7.24 -21.35 -33.07
CA LEU A 11 6.98 -21.30 -31.63
C LEU A 11 7.91 -20.23 -31.02
N PRO A 12 7.39 -19.26 -30.23
CA PRO A 12 8.22 -18.24 -29.62
C PRO A 12 9.30 -18.87 -28.74
N SER A 13 10.56 -18.58 -29.07
CA SER A 13 11.75 -19.00 -28.34
C SER A 13 11.61 -18.72 -26.83
N ALA A 14 11.67 -19.78 -26.02
CA ALA A 14 11.61 -19.70 -24.57
C ALA A 14 12.94 -19.21 -23.97
N GLN A 15 13.11 -17.90 -23.73
CA GLN A 15 13.97 -17.25 -22.71
C GLN A 15 13.56 -15.75 -22.64
N PRO A 16 13.47 -15.00 -21.49
CA PRO A 16 14.10 -15.22 -20.18
C PRO A 16 13.17 -14.84 -18.97
N HIS A 17 12.19 -15.66 -18.60
CA HIS A 17 11.24 -15.28 -17.52
C HIS A 17 11.85 -15.33 -16.08
N LYS A 18 12.96 -16.05 -15.88
CA LYS A 18 13.53 -16.28 -14.53
C LYS A 18 14.16 -15.03 -13.91
N THR A 19 14.82 -14.18 -14.70
CA THR A 19 15.61 -13.04 -14.21
C THR A 19 14.73 -11.85 -13.81
N LEU A 20 13.58 -11.68 -14.47
CA LEU A 20 12.62 -10.61 -14.14
C LEU A 20 11.86 -10.93 -12.85
N GLY A 21 11.48 -12.20 -12.64
CA GLY A 21 10.85 -12.65 -11.40
C GLY A 21 11.74 -12.43 -10.17
N ALA A 22 13.01 -12.83 -10.24
CA ALA A 22 13.96 -12.62 -9.14
C ALA A 22 14.11 -11.14 -8.74
N LYS A 23 14.16 -10.23 -9.73
CA LYS A 23 14.22 -8.78 -9.48
C LYS A 23 12.95 -8.26 -8.79
N ILE A 24 11.77 -8.73 -9.21
CA ILE A 24 10.50 -8.35 -8.58
C ILE A 24 10.47 -8.83 -7.12
N TYR A 25 10.80 -10.09 -6.85
CA TYR A 25 10.83 -10.62 -5.48
C TYR A 25 11.80 -9.85 -4.59
N PHE A 26 13.00 -9.53 -5.09
CA PHE A 26 13.97 -8.74 -4.35
C PHE A 26 13.44 -7.35 -3.99
N VAL A 27 12.81 -6.66 -4.95
CA VAL A 27 12.25 -5.33 -4.74
C VAL A 27 11.04 -5.36 -3.80
N VAL A 28 10.19 -6.39 -3.88
CA VAL A 28 9.09 -6.61 -2.92
C VAL A 28 9.62 -6.84 -1.52
N PHE A 29 10.68 -7.64 -1.38
CA PHE A 29 11.33 -7.91 -0.09
C PHE A 29 11.88 -6.64 0.56
N ILE A 30 12.67 -5.85 -0.20
CA ILE A 30 13.23 -4.58 0.30
C ILE A 30 12.11 -3.60 0.63
N GLY A 31 11.11 -3.47 -0.23
CA GLY A 31 9.94 -2.63 0.02
C GLY A 31 9.24 -3.03 1.32
N GLY A 32 8.98 -4.33 1.50
CA GLY A 32 8.33 -4.87 2.70
C GLY A 32 9.12 -4.60 3.97
N LEU A 33 10.45 -4.78 3.95
CA LEU A 33 11.31 -4.50 5.08
C LEU A 33 11.29 -3.02 5.47
N LEU A 34 11.37 -2.12 4.48
CA LEU A 34 11.25 -0.67 4.71
C LEU A 34 9.87 -0.29 5.24
N GLY A 35 8.79 -0.86 4.70
CA GLY A 35 7.43 -0.61 5.17
C GLY A 35 7.23 -1.05 6.61
N ALA A 36 7.74 -2.23 6.98
CA ALA A 36 7.70 -2.73 8.35
C ALA A 36 8.52 -1.87 9.31
N PHE A 37 9.67 -1.36 8.86
CA PHE A 37 10.49 -0.43 9.63
C PHE A 37 9.74 0.88 9.89
N VAL A 38 9.15 1.50 8.85
CA VAL A 38 8.33 2.72 9.03
C VAL A 38 7.16 2.48 9.97
N ARG A 39 6.49 1.33 9.89
CA ARG A 39 5.43 0.95 10.84
C ARG A 39 5.95 0.87 12.28
N SER A 40 7.14 0.29 12.48
CA SER A 40 7.82 0.25 13.77
C SER A 40 8.09 1.65 14.30
N GLU A 41 8.67 2.53 13.48
CA GLU A 41 8.97 3.92 13.85
C GLU A 41 7.70 4.72 14.19
N ILE A 42 6.59 4.51 13.45
CA ILE A 42 5.29 5.11 13.79
C ILE A 42 4.84 4.62 15.18
N GLY A 43 5.00 3.33 15.47
CA GLY A 43 4.72 2.76 16.80
C GLY A 43 5.56 3.42 17.91
N VAL A 44 6.86 3.59 17.69
CA VAL A 44 7.76 4.24 18.67
C VAL A 44 7.44 5.73 18.83
N PHE A 45 7.18 6.45 17.74
CA PHE A 45 6.83 7.86 17.77
C PHE A 45 5.54 8.12 18.57
N THR A 46 4.52 7.29 18.36
CA THR A 46 3.28 7.34 19.16
C THR A 46 3.49 6.95 20.62
N HIS A 47 4.51 6.16 20.94
CA HIS A 47 4.90 5.82 22.31
C HIS A 47 5.66 6.95 23.01
N GLY A 48 6.53 7.66 22.27
CA GLY A 48 7.35 8.76 22.78
C GLY A 48 6.59 10.07 22.99
N MET A 49 5.45 10.26 22.31
CA MET A 49 4.51 11.32 22.66
C MET A 49 3.84 10.96 23.98
N HIS A 50 4.36 11.53 25.08
CA HIS A 50 3.71 11.53 26.39
C HIS A 50 2.40 12.33 26.27
N TRP A 51 1.32 11.67 25.79
CA TRP A 51 -0.03 12.20 25.81
C TRP A 51 -0.54 12.18 27.25
N ASP A 52 0.00 13.11 28.03
CA ASP A 52 -0.61 13.58 29.26
C ASP A 52 -1.93 14.25 28.90
N SER A 53 -3.02 13.85 29.56
CA SER A 53 -4.36 14.42 29.46
C SER A 53 -5.21 14.08 28.22
N GLY A 54 -6.16 13.14 28.40
CA GLY A 54 -7.53 13.38 27.95
C GLY A 54 -8.03 12.78 26.63
N TYR A 55 -7.23 12.05 25.84
CA TYR A 55 -7.80 11.31 24.71
C TYR A 55 -8.40 9.97 25.16
N SER A 56 -9.67 10.09 25.57
CA SER A 56 -10.80 9.15 25.52
C SER A 56 -10.49 7.65 25.41
N MET A 57 -11.14 6.90 26.31
CA MET A 57 -11.49 5.47 26.35
C MET A 57 -11.77 4.73 25.01
N LEU A 58 -11.75 5.44 23.87
CA LEU A 58 -11.99 4.95 22.51
C LEU A 58 -10.72 4.64 21.72
N PHE A 59 -9.57 5.28 21.97
CA PHE A 59 -8.36 5.00 21.20
C PHE A 59 -7.22 4.58 22.13
N SER A 60 -6.94 3.28 22.16
CA SER A 60 -5.67 2.81 22.73
C SER A 60 -4.53 3.37 21.89
N ARG A 61 -3.43 3.76 22.55
CA ARG A 61 -2.23 4.32 21.90
C ARG A 61 -1.73 3.43 20.75
N PHE A 62 -1.84 2.13 20.94
CA PHE A 62 -1.46 1.10 19.96
C PHE A 62 -2.37 1.14 18.71
N THR A 63 -3.67 1.33 18.91
CA THR A 63 -4.67 1.43 17.83
C THR A 63 -4.53 2.67 16.99
N PHE A 64 -4.07 3.77 17.57
CA PHE A 64 -3.78 4.97 16.78
C PHE A 64 -2.60 4.76 15.83
N ALA A 65 -1.51 4.11 16.29
CA ALA A 65 -0.36 3.81 15.45
C ALA A 65 -0.74 2.90 14.27
N THR A 66 -1.51 1.84 14.55
CA THR A 66 -2.01 0.89 13.54
C THR A 66 -2.94 1.55 12.54
N LEU A 67 -3.85 2.43 13.00
CA LEU A 67 -4.72 3.19 12.11
C LEU A 67 -3.90 4.12 11.20
N LEU A 68 -2.95 4.85 11.78
CA LEU A 68 -2.12 5.79 11.03
C LEU A 68 -1.27 5.06 9.97
N SER A 69 -0.66 3.93 10.29
CA SER A 69 0.13 3.15 9.34
C SER A 69 -0.75 2.60 8.19
N ASN A 70 -1.96 2.11 8.50
CA ASN A 70 -2.89 1.62 7.49
C ASN A 70 -3.40 2.73 6.55
N VAL A 71 -3.76 3.89 7.11
CA VAL A 71 -4.20 5.07 6.34
C VAL A 71 -3.08 5.58 5.44
N LEU A 72 -1.85 5.66 5.95
CA LEU A 72 -0.67 6.07 5.17
C LEU A 72 -0.37 5.08 4.03
N ALA A 73 -0.47 3.77 4.30
CA ALA A 73 -0.31 2.75 3.27
C ALA A 73 -1.36 2.88 2.16
N CYS A 74 -2.63 3.13 2.50
CA CYS A 74 -3.71 3.37 1.53
C CYS A 74 -3.43 4.61 0.65
N PHE A 75 -2.98 5.72 1.27
CA PHE A 75 -2.60 6.93 0.55
C PHE A 75 -1.47 6.67 -0.46
N ILE A 76 -0.38 6.05 0.00
CA ILE A 76 0.80 5.77 -0.84
C ILE A 76 0.44 4.79 -1.96
N LEU A 77 -0.35 3.76 -1.67
CA LEU A 77 -0.79 2.80 -2.68
C LEU A 77 -1.59 3.48 -3.79
N ALA A 78 -2.56 4.32 -3.43
CA ALA A 78 -3.40 5.03 -4.41
C ALA A 78 -2.59 6.05 -5.22
N LEU A 79 -1.70 6.81 -4.56
CA LEU A 79 -0.80 7.76 -5.20
C LEU A 79 0.12 7.08 -6.22
N VAL A 80 0.82 6.02 -5.81
CA VAL A 80 1.72 5.26 -6.69
C VAL A 80 0.92 4.62 -7.82
N SER A 81 -0.27 4.08 -7.54
CA SER A 81 -1.12 3.48 -8.56
C SER A 81 -1.55 4.49 -9.63
N SER A 82 -1.94 5.71 -9.26
CA SER A 82 -2.28 6.79 -10.21
C SER A 82 -1.06 7.22 -11.04
N LEU A 83 0.12 7.39 -10.42
CA LEU A 83 1.35 7.77 -11.12
C LEU A 83 1.80 6.70 -12.13
N VAL A 84 1.69 5.44 -11.75
CA VAL A 84 1.97 4.26 -12.58
C VAL A 84 0.96 4.14 -13.73
N ALA A 85 -0.32 4.45 -13.49
CA ALA A 85 -1.35 4.48 -14.53
C ALA A 85 -1.08 5.59 -15.57
N SER A 86 -0.62 6.76 -15.12
CA SER A 86 -0.37 7.96 -15.93
C SER A 86 0.90 7.92 -16.82
N ARG A 87 1.51 6.74 -17.04
CA ARG A 87 2.70 6.51 -17.90
C ARG A 87 3.97 7.31 -17.53
N LEU A 88 4.07 7.91 -16.33
CA LEU A 88 5.29 8.63 -15.91
C LEU A 88 6.55 7.73 -15.82
N LEU A 89 6.40 6.41 -15.75
CA LEU A 89 7.48 5.45 -15.48
C LEU A 89 7.48 4.28 -16.49
N SER A 90 7.73 4.53 -17.77
CA SER A 90 7.60 3.49 -18.82
C SER A 90 8.64 2.35 -18.76
N LYS A 91 9.83 2.53 -18.15
CA LYS A 91 10.87 1.47 -18.11
C LYS A 91 10.85 0.57 -16.88
N ASN A 92 10.40 1.07 -15.72
CA ASN A 92 10.45 0.34 -14.43
C ASN A 92 9.08 0.22 -13.74
N LYS A 93 8.00 0.36 -14.52
CA LYS A 93 6.62 0.39 -14.03
C LYS A 93 6.30 -0.77 -13.08
N ASP A 94 6.64 -1.99 -13.51
CA ASP A 94 6.30 -3.20 -12.76
C ASP A 94 7.13 -3.30 -11.48
N LEU A 95 8.44 -3.00 -11.53
CA LEU A 95 9.30 -3.02 -10.35
C LEU A 95 8.83 -2.01 -9.29
N ILE A 96 8.46 -0.80 -9.71
CA ILE A 96 7.97 0.24 -8.80
C ILE A 96 6.60 -0.14 -8.24
N LYS A 97 5.70 -0.63 -9.09
CA LYS A 97 4.37 -1.09 -8.66
C LYS A 97 4.47 -2.22 -7.64
N TYR A 98 5.23 -3.28 -7.92
CA TYR A 98 5.37 -4.39 -6.99
C TYR A 98 6.16 -3.98 -5.73
N GLY A 99 7.23 -3.19 -5.87
CA GLY A 99 8.02 -2.72 -4.74
C GLY A 99 7.26 -1.84 -3.77
N PHE A 100 6.56 -0.82 -4.28
CA PHE A 100 5.81 0.11 -3.43
C PHE A 100 4.45 -0.44 -3.04
N CYS A 101 3.63 -0.92 -3.99
CA CYS A 101 2.27 -1.33 -3.66
C CYS A 101 2.25 -2.67 -2.91
N THR A 102 2.99 -3.68 -3.38
CA THR A 102 2.97 -5.02 -2.76
C THR A 102 3.97 -5.11 -1.62
N GLY A 103 5.19 -4.60 -1.80
CA GLY A 103 6.23 -4.59 -0.76
C GLY A 103 5.94 -3.56 0.32
N PHE A 104 6.20 -2.28 0.04
CA PHE A 104 6.18 -1.21 1.04
C PHE A 104 4.81 -1.02 1.70
N CYS A 105 3.74 -0.81 0.93
CA CYS A 105 2.40 -0.66 1.49
C CYS A 105 1.92 -1.96 2.17
N GLY A 106 2.36 -3.13 1.70
CA GLY A 106 2.07 -4.42 2.33
C GLY A 106 2.76 -4.58 3.70
N GLY A 107 4.01 -4.15 3.84
CA GLY A 107 4.74 -4.19 5.12
C GLY A 107 4.36 -3.07 6.10
N LEU A 108 3.93 -1.93 5.56
CA LEU A 108 3.46 -0.76 6.32
C LEU A 108 2.05 -0.97 6.90
N SER A 109 1.15 -1.58 6.13
CA SER A 109 -0.19 -1.92 6.62
C SER A 109 -0.19 -3.24 7.41
N THR A 110 -1.11 -3.37 8.37
CA THR A 110 -1.28 -4.60 9.13
C THR A 110 -2.76 -4.81 9.47
N MET A 111 -3.29 -5.96 9.02
CA MET A 111 -4.63 -6.41 9.40
C MET A 111 -4.60 -7.27 10.66
N SER A 112 -3.53 -8.03 10.91
CA SER A 112 -3.42 -8.94 12.06
C SER A 112 -3.39 -8.18 13.38
N THR A 113 -2.58 -7.11 13.45
CA THR A 113 -2.51 -6.24 14.63
C THR A 113 -3.84 -5.53 14.85
N PHE A 114 -4.45 -5.02 13.79
CA PHE A 114 -5.77 -4.37 13.84
C PHE A 114 -6.88 -5.31 14.33
N ALA A 115 -6.91 -6.56 13.84
CA ALA A 115 -7.85 -7.58 14.29
C ALA A 115 -7.61 -7.98 15.75
N PHE A 116 -6.34 -8.14 16.15
CA PHE A 116 -5.98 -8.46 17.53
C PHE A 116 -6.41 -7.35 18.50
N GLU A 117 -6.14 -6.09 18.17
CA GLU A 117 -6.58 -4.94 18.98
C GLU A 117 -8.11 -4.86 19.08
N GLY A 118 -8.81 -5.11 17.97
CA GLY A 118 -10.26 -5.16 17.95
C GLY A 118 -10.80 -6.27 18.85
N ALA A 119 -10.25 -7.48 18.72
CA ALA A 119 -10.61 -8.61 19.57
C ALA A 119 -10.31 -8.34 21.05
N TYR A 120 -9.10 -7.87 21.36
CA TYR A 120 -8.68 -7.54 22.71
C TYR A 120 -9.60 -6.49 23.36
N SER A 121 -9.96 -5.45 22.61
CA SER A 121 -10.89 -4.41 23.05
C SER A 121 -12.31 -4.96 23.26
N ALA A 122 -12.76 -5.88 22.40
CA ALA A 122 -14.07 -6.52 22.54
C ALA A 122 -14.15 -7.39 23.81
N PHE A 123 -13.10 -8.15 24.11
CA PHE A 123 -13.03 -9.00 25.31
C PHE A 123 -12.86 -8.18 26.60
N THR A 124 -12.06 -7.12 26.59
CA THR A 124 -11.72 -6.36 27.81
C THR A 124 -12.78 -5.33 28.19
N ALA A 125 -13.33 -4.61 27.21
CA ALA A 125 -14.27 -3.52 27.47
C ALA A 125 -15.75 -3.94 27.41
N MET A 126 -16.04 -5.19 26.98
CA MET A 126 -17.39 -5.72 26.70
C MET A 126 -18.30 -4.77 25.91
N ASN A 127 -17.71 -3.90 25.08
CA ASN A 127 -18.44 -2.89 24.34
C ASN A 127 -18.13 -3.03 22.85
N ILE A 128 -18.75 -4.05 22.25
CA ILE A 128 -18.62 -4.40 20.82
C ILE A 128 -18.97 -3.21 19.92
N VAL A 129 -19.93 -2.36 20.32
CA VAL A 129 -20.35 -1.19 19.54
C VAL A 129 -19.19 -0.22 19.34
N LYS A 130 -18.39 0.05 20.37
CA LYS A 130 -17.21 0.92 20.27
C LYS A 130 -16.14 0.32 19.35
N VAL A 131 -15.91 -0.98 19.45
CA VAL A 131 -14.95 -1.70 18.59
C VAL A 131 -15.35 -1.61 17.12
N ILE A 132 -16.61 -1.90 16.81
CA ILE A 132 -17.14 -1.80 15.45
C ILE A 132 -17.02 -0.37 14.93
N ALA A 133 -17.34 0.64 15.76
CA ALA A 133 -17.23 2.04 15.38
C ALA A 133 -15.79 2.44 15.02
N ILE A 134 -14.80 2.01 15.82
CA ILE A 134 -13.37 2.28 15.55
C ILE A 134 -12.91 1.57 14.29
N MET A 135 -13.30 0.32 14.10
CA MET A 135 -12.91 -0.44 12.92
C MET A 135 -13.50 0.16 11.64
N ALA A 136 -14.79 0.54 11.68
CA ALA A 136 -15.45 1.23 10.59
C ALA A 136 -14.80 2.58 10.31
N LEU A 137 -14.47 3.35 11.35
CA LEU A 137 -13.80 4.65 11.22
C LEU A 137 -12.42 4.49 10.56
N SER A 138 -11.64 3.48 10.94
CA SER A 138 -10.35 3.17 10.30
C SER A 138 -10.51 2.87 8.81
N MET A 139 -11.56 2.14 8.43
CA MET A 139 -11.84 1.83 7.03
C MET A 139 -12.25 3.08 6.24
N ILE A 140 -13.10 3.93 6.81
CA ILE A 140 -13.51 5.21 6.21
C ILE A 140 -12.29 6.11 5.99
N PHE A 141 -11.42 6.27 6.99
CA PHE A 141 -10.19 7.04 6.83
C PHE A 141 -9.25 6.46 5.78
N GLY A 142 -9.14 5.13 5.70
CA GLY A 142 -8.36 4.46 4.65
C GLY A 142 -8.89 4.78 3.24
N ILE A 143 -10.22 4.75 3.06
CA ILE A 143 -10.85 5.11 1.78
C ILE A 143 -10.62 6.59 1.46
N LEU A 144 -10.86 7.49 2.41
CA LEU A 144 -10.64 8.92 2.21
C LEU A 144 -9.18 9.24 1.84
N ALA A 145 -8.23 8.58 2.49
CA ALA A 145 -6.81 8.71 2.17
C ALA A 145 -6.46 8.15 0.80
N ALA A 146 -7.07 7.03 0.39
CA ALA A 146 -6.91 6.51 -0.97
C ALA A 146 -7.44 7.49 -2.02
N LEU A 147 -8.63 8.05 -1.82
CA LEU A 147 -9.22 9.07 -2.72
C LEU A 147 -8.33 10.31 -2.81
N PHE A 148 -7.83 10.78 -1.67
CA PHE A 148 -6.91 11.92 -1.62
C PHE A 148 -5.60 11.60 -2.34
N GLY A 149 -5.05 10.40 -2.16
CA GLY A 149 -3.85 9.93 -2.85
C GLY A 149 -4.02 9.86 -4.36
N SER A 150 -5.15 9.34 -4.85
CA SER A 150 -5.43 9.34 -6.30
C SER A 150 -5.61 10.75 -6.86
N LEU A 151 -6.33 11.63 -6.14
CA LEU A 151 -6.50 13.03 -6.53
C LEU A 151 -5.16 13.76 -6.63
N VAL A 152 -4.28 13.59 -5.66
CA VAL A 152 -2.93 14.18 -5.66
C VAL A 152 -2.11 13.62 -6.83
N GLY A 153 -2.17 12.31 -7.08
CA GLY A 153 -1.49 11.68 -8.21
C GLY A 153 -1.92 12.24 -9.56
N ASP A 154 -3.24 12.39 -9.77
CA ASP A 154 -3.81 12.92 -11.00
C ASP A 154 -3.44 14.41 -11.20
N ARG A 155 -3.46 15.21 -10.12
CA ARG A 155 -3.06 16.62 -10.16
C ARG A 155 -1.57 16.77 -10.44
N LEU A 156 -0.72 15.95 -9.84
CA LEU A 156 0.72 15.96 -10.09
C LEU A 156 1.03 15.66 -11.55
N PHE A 157 0.28 14.71 -12.16
CA PHE A 157 0.36 14.45 -13.59
C PHE A 157 -0.09 15.64 -14.44
N ALA A 158 -1.25 16.25 -14.12
CA ALA A 158 -1.76 17.40 -14.87
C ALA A 158 -0.80 18.60 -14.87
N PHE A 159 -0.07 18.82 -13.77
CA PHE A 159 1.00 19.81 -13.69
C PHE A 159 2.20 19.44 -14.58
N ASN A 160 2.65 18.19 -14.54
CA ASN A 160 3.81 17.75 -15.32
C ASN A 160 3.53 17.71 -16.84
N GLY A 161 2.28 17.42 -17.23
CA GLY A 161 1.84 17.48 -18.62
C GLY A 161 1.77 18.91 -19.19
N LYS A 162 1.54 19.94 -18.35
CA LYS A 162 1.63 21.35 -18.75
C LYS A 162 3.06 21.90 -18.81
N GLY A 163 4.01 21.25 -18.12
CA GLY A 163 5.44 21.61 -18.15
C GLY A 163 6.24 21.05 -19.32
N GLY A 164 5.70 20.07 -20.05
CA GLY A 164 6.35 19.43 -21.22
C GLY A 164 6.00 20.04 -22.58
N ALA A 165 5.20 21.11 -22.61
CA ALA A 165 4.91 21.88 -23.81
C ALA A 165 5.66 23.22 -23.76
N LYS A 166 6.99 23.17 -23.83
CA LYS A 166 7.84 24.28 -24.22
C LYS A 166 8.97 23.76 -25.09
#